data_AF-A0A6B1IA76-F1
#
_entry.id   AF-A0A6B1IA76-F1
#
_cell.length_a   1.000
_cell.length_b   1.000
_cell.length_c   1.000
_cell.angle_alpha   90.00
_cell.angle_beta   90.00
_cell.angle_gamma   90.00
#
_symmetry.space_group_name_H-M   'P 1'
#
loop_
_entity.id
_entity.type
_entity.pdbx_description
1 polymer ?
#
loop_
_entity_poly.entity_id
_entity_poly.type
_entity_poly.pdbx_seq_one_letter_code
_entity_poly.pdbx_strand_id
1 'polypeptide(L)'
;MPQTSASHSPSSILTIGSGEKLQEPSFFLENIPGNRVGRPVHGNDDEAEYTSKELWHQVKSVVRTIEREDGVPIFDDTIQQKPYTDENKLICWHFDHSINRSVKGLNLLNCIYQASDVSVPVAYELVRKPILFCDRQTRRVKRKSEVSKNQLLRQMLRTCQQNRLRYRYVLADSWFSAKENLLFIRQDLKKHFIVALKSNRTVALSPQDKAHGRFVRIDTLDWSAPTPVTAWIKGLPFPVLLHRCIFTNKDDSTGILYLACSDLDPHEDALETIYQKRWKVEVFHKTLKSHAALAKSRTKRVRTQSNHVFMALYAAFSLEWLHIKQRMNPFALRSKLYLKAIRHAFEELQKLKAA
;
A
#
# COMPACT_ATOMS: atom_id res chain seq x y z
N MET A 1 38.33 25.34 -38.72
CA MET A 1 39.20 24.64 -39.69
C MET A 1 40.62 24.64 -39.13
N PRO A 2 41.44 23.59 -39.38
CA PRO A 2 41.27 22.16 -39.11
C PRO A 2 42.40 21.66 -38.16
N GLN A 3 42.38 20.49 -37.53
CA GLN A 3 42.84 19.18 -38.04
C GLN A 3 42.57 18.14 -36.92
N THR A 4 41.72 17.13 -37.12
CA THR A 4 42.05 15.73 -37.54
C THR A 4 43.20 15.05 -36.80
N SER A 5 42.89 14.01 -36.02
CA SER A 5 43.51 12.68 -36.18
C SER A 5 42.71 11.61 -35.43
N ALA A 6 42.45 10.51 -36.14
CA ALA A 6 41.95 9.25 -35.62
C ALA A 6 43.11 8.24 -35.58
N SER A 7 43.15 7.35 -34.58
CA SER A 7 43.76 6.00 -34.67
C SER A 7 43.46 5.25 -33.36
N HIS A 8 42.67 4.19 -33.44
CA HIS A 8 43.07 2.77 -33.34
C HIS A 8 43.35 2.26 -31.92
N SER A 9 42.48 1.32 -31.51
CA SER A 9 42.63 0.43 -30.36
C SER A 9 43.85 -0.49 -30.49
N PRO A 10 44.28 -1.12 -29.38
CA PRO A 10 44.14 -2.57 -29.37
C PRO A 10 43.65 -3.16 -28.03
N SER A 11 42.89 -4.24 -28.23
CA SER A 11 42.52 -5.34 -27.35
C SER A 11 43.41 -5.62 -26.14
N SER A 12 42.80 -5.83 -24.98
CA SER A 12 43.34 -6.70 -23.92
C SER A 12 42.27 -7.71 -23.50
N ILE A 13 42.58 -8.97 -23.79
CA ILE A 13 41.87 -10.17 -23.42
C ILE A 13 42.10 -10.42 -21.92
N LEU A 14 41.01 -10.62 -21.17
CA LEU A 14 41.07 -11.25 -19.85
C LEU A 14 40.04 -12.37 -19.81
N THR A 15 40.52 -13.55 -20.14
CA THR A 15 39.86 -14.84 -19.95
C THR A 15 39.75 -15.10 -18.45
N ILE A 16 38.53 -15.29 -17.93
CA ILE A 16 38.32 -15.89 -16.61
C ILE A 16 37.56 -17.20 -16.81
N GLY A 17 38.23 -18.27 -16.40
CA GLY A 17 37.83 -19.65 -16.59
C GLY A 17 36.54 -20.01 -15.85
N SER A 18 35.84 -20.93 -16.50
CA SER A 18 34.85 -21.84 -15.96
C SER A 18 35.34 -22.53 -14.68
N GLY A 19 34.51 -22.55 -13.63
CA GLY A 19 34.67 -23.54 -12.57
C GLY A 19 34.22 -23.17 -11.16
N GLU A 20 33.05 -22.56 -10.97
CA GLU A 20 32.40 -22.62 -9.65
C GLU A 20 31.00 -23.22 -9.80
N LYS A 21 30.85 -24.45 -9.29
CA LYS A 21 29.56 -25.08 -9.04
C LYS A 21 28.82 -24.21 -8.02
N LEU A 22 27.88 -23.40 -8.51
CA LEU A 22 26.85 -22.78 -7.67
C LEU A 22 26.04 -23.91 -7.02
N GLN A 23 26.34 -24.15 -5.74
CA GLN A 23 25.56 -25.00 -4.86
C GLN A 23 24.13 -24.43 -4.83
N GLU A 24 23.16 -25.24 -5.25
CA GLU A 24 21.75 -24.85 -5.30
C GLU A 24 21.30 -24.31 -3.93
N PRO A 25 20.59 -23.17 -3.86
CA PRO A 25 19.90 -22.79 -2.64
C PRO A 25 18.64 -23.65 -2.51
N SER A 26 18.83 -24.87 -1.98
CA SER A 26 17.79 -25.82 -1.57
C SER A 26 16.78 -25.24 -0.56
N PHE A 27 17.12 -24.10 0.04
CA PHE A 27 16.29 -23.40 1.03
C PHE A 27 15.00 -22.76 0.46
N PHE A 28 14.90 -22.57 -0.86
CA PHE A 28 13.75 -21.88 -1.47
C PHE A 28 12.54 -22.79 -1.74
N LEU A 29 12.75 -24.11 -1.82
CA LEU A 29 11.66 -25.08 -2.03
C LEU A 29 11.09 -25.61 -0.71
N GLU A 30 11.87 -25.63 0.37
CA GLU A 30 11.42 -26.15 1.67
C GLU A 30 10.49 -25.19 2.45
N ASN A 31 10.50 -23.90 2.12
CA ASN A 31 9.67 -22.89 2.82
C ASN A 31 8.53 -22.30 1.99
N ILE A 32 8.36 -22.74 0.74
CA ILE A 32 7.02 -22.73 0.15
C ILE A 32 6.26 -23.80 0.94
N PRO A 33 5.04 -23.57 1.46
CA PRO A 33 4.23 -24.66 2.00
C PRO A 33 3.88 -25.63 0.87
N GLY A 34 4.82 -26.50 0.53
CA GLY A 34 4.79 -27.48 -0.55
C GLY A 34 3.80 -28.61 -0.31
N ASN A 35 3.04 -28.56 0.79
CA ASN A 35 1.95 -29.49 1.09
C ASN A 35 0.58 -28.83 1.28
N ARG A 36 0.39 -27.56 0.88
CA ARG A 36 -0.94 -26.92 0.86
C ARG A 36 -1.31 -26.24 -0.46
N VAL A 37 -0.63 -26.56 -1.56
CA VAL A 37 -0.98 -26.05 -2.90
C VAL A 37 -2.11 -26.87 -3.56
N GLY A 38 -2.53 -27.98 -2.93
CA GLY A 38 -3.56 -28.89 -3.46
C GLY A 38 -4.82 -29.08 -2.61
N ARG A 39 -5.01 -28.38 -1.47
CA ARG A 39 -6.30 -28.49 -0.76
C ARG A 39 -7.35 -27.67 -1.51
N PRO A 40 -8.51 -28.26 -1.86
CA PRO A 40 -9.59 -27.51 -2.48
C PRO A 40 -9.92 -26.27 -1.65
N VAL A 41 -10.28 -25.17 -2.31
CA VAL A 41 -10.93 -23.99 -1.71
C VAL A 41 -12.32 -24.35 -1.09
N HIS A 42 -12.62 -25.65 -0.97
CA HIS A 42 -13.80 -26.30 -0.45
C HIS A 42 -13.47 -27.20 0.76
N GLY A 43 -12.55 -26.79 1.64
CA GLY A 43 -12.40 -27.42 2.96
C GLY A 43 -13.63 -27.19 3.85
N ASN A 44 -13.89 -28.12 4.78
CA ASN A 44 -14.96 -28.05 5.79
C ASN A 44 -14.99 -26.69 6.52
N ASP A 45 -16.15 -26.33 7.09
CA ASP A 45 -16.38 -25.04 7.75
C ASP A 45 -15.50 -24.80 9.02
N ASP A 46 -14.69 -25.78 9.40
CA ASP A 46 -13.76 -25.75 10.56
C ASP A 46 -12.35 -25.18 10.27
N GLU A 47 -11.97 -24.90 9.01
CA GLU A 47 -10.68 -24.26 8.70
C GLU A 47 -10.74 -22.71 8.79
N ALA A 48 -9.78 -22.13 9.52
CA ALA A 48 -9.71 -20.70 9.88
C ALA A 48 -9.57 -19.72 8.69
N GLU A 49 -10.13 -18.52 8.84
CA GLU A 49 -9.98 -17.41 7.89
C GLU A 49 -8.59 -16.79 8.03
N TYR A 50 -7.89 -16.55 6.91
CA TYR A 50 -6.61 -15.85 6.93
C TYR A 50 -6.83 -14.35 7.19
N THR A 51 -6.12 -13.82 8.17
CA THR A 51 -6.24 -12.43 8.63
C THR A 51 -4.91 -11.69 8.50
N SER A 52 -4.91 -10.40 8.91
CA SER A 52 -3.70 -9.61 9.04
C SER A 52 -2.63 -10.25 9.94
N LYS A 53 -3.03 -11.11 10.89
CA LYS A 53 -2.09 -11.83 11.76
C LYS A 53 -1.27 -12.83 10.96
N GLU A 54 -1.91 -13.64 10.14
CA GLU A 54 -1.23 -14.60 9.29
C GLU A 54 -0.33 -13.89 8.26
N LEU A 55 -0.74 -12.72 7.76
CA LEU A 55 0.09 -11.94 6.83
C LEU A 55 1.38 -11.49 7.52
N TRP A 56 1.27 -10.94 8.74
CA TRP A 56 2.43 -10.54 9.51
C TRP A 56 3.39 -11.72 9.72
N HIS A 57 2.90 -12.90 10.06
CA HIS A 57 3.76 -14.08 10.22
C HIS A 57 4.57 -14.42 8.96
N GLN A 58 3.98 -14.23 7.76
CA GLN A 58 4.67 -14.49 6.50
C GLN A 58 5.74 -13.44 6.17
N VAL A 59 5.48 -12.16 6.47
CA VAL A 59 6.36 -11.06 6.06
C VAL A 59 7.37 -10.66 7.13
N LYS A 60 7.15 -11.06 8.39
CA LYS A 60 7.92 -10.61 9.57
C LYS A 60 9.42 -10.74 9.39
N SER A 61 9.91 -11.88 8.90
CA SER A 61 11.36 -12.11 8.73
C SER A 61 11.98 -11.06 7.79
N VAL A 62 11.32 -10.78 6.67
CA VAL A 62 11.76 -9.75 5.72
C VAL A 62 11.65 -8.36 6.33
N VAL A 63 10.56 -8.04 7.03
CA VAL A 63 10.42 -6.75 7.72
C VAL A 63 11.58 -6.50 8.69
N ARG A 64 11.96 -7.51 9.48
CA ARG A 64 13.09 -7.40 10.42
C ARG A 64 14.43 -7.12 9.75
N THR A 65 14.62 -7.54 8.51
CA THR A 65 15.85 -7.26 7.74
C THR A 65 15.91 -5.84 7.17
N ILE A 66 14.77 -5.17 6.99
CA ILE A 66 14.71 -3.87 6.30
C ILE A 66 14.29 -2.70 7.21
N GLU A 67 13.69 -2.98 8.36
CA GLU A 67 13.08 -1.97 9.22
C GLU A 67 14.09 -0.98 9.81
N ARG A 68 13.68 0.28 9.83
CA ARG A 68 14.52 1.44 10.12
C ARG A 68 13.65 2.62 10.54
N GLU A 69 14.23 3.65 11.14
CA GLU A 69 13.47 4.81 11.63
C GLU A 69 12.86 5.65 10.49
N ASP A 70 13.54 5.77 9.36
CA ASP A 70 13.09 6.47 8.15
C ASP A 70 12.13 5.62 7.28
N GLY A 71 11.83 4.41 7.72
CA GLY A 71 10.79 3.57 7.14
C GLY A 71 9.41 4.11 7.50
N VAL A 72 8.46 3.97 6.58
CA VAL A 72 7.14 4.61 6.69
C VAL A 72 6.00 3.61 6.46
N PRO A 73 5.10 3.40 7.44
CA PRO A 73 3.80 2.79 7.18
C PRO A 73 2.91 3.76 6.39
N ILE A 74 2.40 3.27 5.26
CA ILE A 74 1.55 3.99 4.32
C ILE A 74 0.17 3.35 4.33
N PHE A 75 -0.86 4.15 4.58
CA PHE A 75 -2.26 3.74 4.58
C PHE A 75 -3.00 4.26 3.36
N ASP A 76 -3.66 3.35 2.65
CA ASP A 76 -4.55 3.67 1.54
C ASP A 76 -5.55 2.52 1.35
N ASP A 77 -6.72 2.82 0.77
CA ASP A 77 -7.70 1.81 0.41
C ASP A 77 -7.84 1.63 -1.09
N THR A 78 -8.33 0.45 -1.48
CA THR A 78 -8.63 0.18 -2.87
C THR A 78 -9.90 -0.62 -3.01
N ILE A 79 -10.70 -0.27 -4.02
CA ILE A 79 -11.89 -1.02 -4.38
C ILE A 79 -11.55 -1.94 -5.55
N GLN A 80 -11.88 -3.22 -5.37
CA GLN A 80 -11.89 -4.21 -6.44
C GLN A 80 -13.33 -4.49 -6.85
N GLN A 81 -13.73 -4.01 -8.02
CA GLN A 81 -15.06 -4.23 -8.54
C GLN A 81 -15.34 -5.72 -8.78
N LYS A 82 -16.56 -6.14 -8.46
CA LYS A 82 -17.10 -7.50 -8.63
C LYS A 82 -18.57 -7.44 -9.11
N PRO A 83 -18.82 -6.91 -10.33
CA PRO A 83 -20.19 -6.65 -10.81
C PRO A 83 -21.05 -7.92 -10.91
N TYR A 84 -20.44 -9.07 -11.18
CA TYR A 84 -21.15 -10.35 -11.37
C TYR A 84 -21.15 -11.26 -10.13
N THR A 85 -20.69 -10.78 -8.97
CA THR A 85 -20.74 -11.54 -7.71
C THR A 85 -21.93 -11.09 -6.87
N ASP A 86 -22.63 -12.03 -6.27
CA ASP A 86 -23.76 -11.75 -5.39
C ASP A 86 -23.33 -10.89 -4.18
N GLU A 87 -24.23 -10.03 -3.74
CA GLU A 87 -23.97 -9.16 -2.61
C GLU A 87 -23.92 -9.96 -1.31
N ASN A 88 -22.91 -9.70 -0.48
CA ASN A 88 -22.80 -10.24 0.87
C ASN A 88 -22.16 -9.19 1.80
N LYS A 89 -21.81 -9.58 3.04
CA LYS A 89 -21.19 -8.66 4.02
C LYS A 89 -19.84 -8.11 3.57
N LEU A 90 -19.16 -8.73 2.61
CA LEU A 90 -17.85 -8.33 2.09
C LEU A 90 -17.94 -7.73 0.69
N ILE A 91 -18.66 -8.38 -0.23
CA ILE A 91 -18.93 -7.89 -1.58
C ILE A 91 -20.19 -7.05 -1.55
N CYS A 92 -20.06 -5.73 -1.57
CA CYS A 92 -21.20 -4.82 -1.50
C CYS A 92 -20.91 -3.49 -2.20
N TRP A 93 -21.82 -2.53 -2.09
CA TRP A 93 -21.69 -1.22 -2.73
C TRP A 93 -20.75 -0.31 -1.95
N HIS A 94 -19.74 0.23 -2.62
CA HIS A 94 -18.78 1.20 -2.09
C HIS A 94 -18.74 2.43 -3.00
N PHE A 95 -18.69 3.63 -2.42
CA PHE A 95 -18.49 4.85 -3.19
C PHE A 95 -17.04 4.93 -3.66
N ASP A 96 -16.84 5.14 -4.96
CA ASP A 96 -15.54 5.31 -5.58
C ASP A 96 -15.41 6.76 -6.07
N HIS A 97 -14.52 7.52 -5.42
CA HIS A 97 -14.28 8.92 -5.75
C HIS A 97 -13.63 9.12 -7.12
N SER A 98 -12.87 8.13 -7.62
CA SER A 98 -12.18 8.23 -8.91
C SER A 98 -13.13 8.27 -10.10
N ILE A 99 -14.32 7.68 -9.94
CA ILE A 99 -15.38 7.63 -10.96
C ILE A 99 -16.70 8.25 -10.46
N ASN A 100 -16.64 8.94 -9.32
CA ASN A 100 -17.73 9.67 -8.67
C ASN A 100 -19.07 8.89 -8.57
N ARG A 101 -19.01 7.57 -8.29
CA ARG A 101 -20.21 6.72 -8.19
C ARG A 101 -20.00 5.52 -7.27
N SER A 102 -21.10 4.91 -6.83
CA SER A 102 -21.04 3.64 -6.11
C SER A 102 -20.83 2.47 -7.06
N VAL A 103 -19.90 1.58 -6.71
CA VAL A 103 -19.62 0.33 -7.43
C VAL A 103 -19.76 -0.87 -6.50
N LYS A 104 -20.22 -2.00 -7.04
CA LYS A 104 -20.27 -3.26 -6.30
C LYS A 104 -18.91 -3.93 -6.34
N GLY A 105 -18.37 -4.25 -5.17
CA GLY A 105 -17.02 -4.81 -5.06
C GLY A 105 -16.61 -5.11 -3.63
N LEU A 106 -15.31 -5.32 -3.47
CA LEU A 106 -14.61 -5.47 -2.20
C LEU A 106 -13.77 -4.22 -1.95
N ASN A 107 -13.82 -3.67 -0.74
CA ASN A 107 -12.91 -2.59 -0.33
C ASN A 107 -11.87 -3.14 0.66
N LEU A 108 -10.61 -2.97 0.30
CA LEU A 108 -9.42 -3.41 1.02
C LEU A 108 -8.65 -2.19 1.52
N LEU A 109 -8.47 -2.08 2.83
CA LEU A 109 -7.57 -1.11 3.46
C LEU A 109 -6.21 -1.77 3.68
N ASN A 110 -5.14 -1.18 3.16
CA ASN A 110 -3.79 -1.70 3.28
C ASN A 110 -2.93 -0.81 4.18
N CYS A 111 -2.00 -1.44 4.91
CA CYS A 111 -0.85 -0.78 5.52
C CYS A 111 0.41 -1.38 4.90
N ILE A 112 1.08 -0.56 4.09
CA ILE A 112 2.32 -0.94 3.42
C ILE A 112 3.46 -0.24 4.12
N TYR A 113 4.42 -1.02 4.58
CA TYR A 113 5.66 -0.49 5.12
C TYR A 113 6.66 -0.31 3.97
N GLN A 114 7.08 0.93 3.74
CA GLN A 114 8.14 1.27 2.80
C GLN A 114 9.44 1.52 3.56
N ALA A 115 10.48 0.77 3.25
CA ALA A 115 11.83 1.02 3.73
C ALA A 115 12.85 0.77 2.61
N SER A 116 13.74 1.74 2.35
CA SER A 116 14.55 1.80 1.12
C SER A 116 13.68 1.60 -0.13
N ASP A 117 14.00 0.61 -0.97
CA ASP A 117 13.29 0.29 -2.21
C ASP A 117 12.25 -0.81 -2.03
N VAL A 118 11.98 -1.23 -0.79
CA VAL A 118 11.13 -2.38 -0.48
C VAL A 118 9.78 -1.93 0.06
N SER A 119 8.71 -2.42 -0.56
CA SER A 119 7.33 -2.28 -0.08
C SER A 119 6.83 -3.60 0.48
N VAL A 120 6.46 -3.63 1.76
CA VAL A 120 5.95 -4.84 2.42
C VAL A 120 4.55 -4.60 2.98
N PRO A 121 3.53 -5.41 2.65
CA PRO A 121 2.23 -5.30 3.27
C PRO A 121 2.30 -5.89 4.68
N VAL A 122 2.29 -5.01 5.70
CA VAL A 122 2.47 -5.42 7.11
C VAL A 122 1.15 -5.62 7.84
N ALA A 123 0.07 -5.02 7.33
CA ALA A 123 -1.28 -5.26 7.80
C ALA A 123 -2.31 -4.97 6.69
N TYR A 124 -3.49 -5.57 6.80
CA TYR A 124 -4.64 -5.23 5.95
C TYR A 124 -5.96 -5.43 6.69
N GLU A 125 -6.99 -4.74 6.24
CA GLU A 125 -8.37 -4.92 6.71
C GLU A 125 -9.36 -4.96 5.55
N LEU A 126 -10.35 -5.83 5.67
CA LEU A 126 -11.45 -5.93 4.71
C LEU A 126 -12.65 -5.16 5.23
N VAL A 127 -13.16 -4.19 4.48
CA VAL A 127 -14.34 -3.40 4.88
C VAL A 127 -15.58 -4.26 4.77
N ARG A 128 -16.09 -4.73 5.91
CA ARG A 128 -17.32 -5.53 6.00
C ARG A 128 -18.53 -4.65 6.35
N LYS A 129 -19.66 -4.88 5.70
CA LYS A 129 -20.94 -4.20 5.96
C LYS A 129 -22.04 -5.22 6.31
N PRO A 130 -22.03 -5.79 7.53
CA PRO A 130 -22.95 -6.85 7.90
C PRO A 130 -24.38 -6.35 8.13
N ILE A 131 -24.56 -5.09 8.54
CA ILE A 131 -25.87 -4.55 8.91
C ILE A 131 -26.64 -4.14 7.66
N LEU A 132 -27.80 -4.75 7.45
CA LEU A 132 -28.78 -4.35 6.44
C LEU A 132 -29.69 -3.25 7.01
N PHE A 133 -30.00 -2.26 6.19
CA PHE A 133 -30.98 -1.23 6.52
C PHE A 133 -31.71 -0.77 5.25
N CYS A 134 -32.91 -0.24 5.40
CA CYS A 134 -33.68 0.32 4.29
C CYS A 134 -33.53 1.85 4.28
N ASP A 135 -33.17 2.41 3.13
CA ASP A 135 -33.19 3.84 2.92
C ASP A 135 -34.66 4.32 2.81
N ARG A 136 -35.11 5.18 3.74
CA ARG A 136 -36.53 5.58 3.82
C ARG A 136 -37.04 6.28 2.57
N GLN A 137 -36.19 7.06 1.89
CA GLN A 137 -36.57 7.82 0.70
C GLN A 137 -36.64 6.94 -0.54
N THR A 138 -35.59 6.16 -0.78
CA THR A 138 -35.45 5.35 -2.00
C THR A 138 -36.04 3.94 -1.87
N ARG A 139 -36.41 3.53 -0.64
CA ARG A 139 -36.81 2.16 -0.26
C ARG A 139 -35.79 1.08 -0.63
N ARG A 140 -34.55 1.47 -0.93
CA ARG A 140 -33.48 0.54 -1.30
C ARG A 140 -32.84 -0.04 -0.06
N VAL A 141 -32.64 -1.36 -0.08
CA VAL A 141 -31.82 -2.03 0.93
C VAL A 141 -30.37 -1.63 0.71
N LYS A 142 -29.73 -1.16 1.78
CA LYS A 142 -28.33 -0.76 1.86
C LYS A 142 -27.63 -1.52 2.98
N ARG A 143 -26.30 -1.52 2.93
CA ARG A 143 -25.45 -2.11 3.97
C ARG A 143 -24.59 -1.06 4.65
N LYS A 144 -24.42 -1.17 5.96
CA LYS A 144 -23.47 -0.35 6.73
C LYS A 144 -22.48 -1.22 7.52
N SER A 145 -21.29 -0.68 7.73
CA SER A 145 -20.27 -1.27 8.59
C SER A 145 -20.53 -0.89 10.05
N GLU A 146 -20.15 -1.77 10.98
CA GLU A 146 -20.09 -1.48 12.42
C GLU A 146 -18.90 -0.57 12.77
N VAL A 147 -17.84 -0.65 11.95
CA VAL A 147 -16.60 0.10 12.12
C VAL A 147 -16.27 0.92 10.88
N SER A 148 -15.78 2.14 11.10
CA SER A 148 -15.30 3.02 10.03
C SER A 148 -13.90 2.62 9.56
N LYS A 149 -13.54 3.00 8.34
CA LYS A 149 -12.16 2.86 7.83
C LYS A 149 -11.12 3.55 8.75
N ASN A 150 -11.50 4.66 9.40
CA ASN A 150 -10.65 5.35 10.37
C ASN A 150 -10.43 4.53 11.65
N GLN A 151 -11.45 3.80 12.13
CA GLN A 151 -11.27 2.85 13.24
C GLN A 151 -10.35 1.68 12.84
N LEU A 152 -10.53 1.14 11.62
CA LEU A 152 -9.67 0.08 11.09
C LEU A 152 -8.21 0.53 10.98
N LEU A 153 -7.95 1.73 10.45
CA LEU A 153 -6.60 2.31 10.41
C LEU A 153 -5.96 2.36 11.81
N ARG A 154 -6.69 2.83 12.82
CA ARG A 154 -6.17 2.88 14.20
C ARG A 154 -5.91 1.49 14.77
N GLN A 155 -6.73 0.49 14.44
CA GLN A 155 -6.49 -0.90 14.83
C GLN A 155 -5.21 -1.45 14.18
N MET A 156 -5.01 -1.22 12.88
CA MET A 156 -3.80 -1.62 12.16
C MET A 156 -2.54 -0.93 12.70
N LEU A 157 -2.63 0.34 13.09
CA LEU A 157 -1.54 1.05 13.78
C LEU A 157 -1.21 0.44 15.15
N ARG A 158 -2.23 0.04 15.94
CA ARG A 158 -1.99 -0.70 17.19
C ARG A 158 -1.26 -2.01 16.93
N THR A 159 -1.65 -2.74 15.89
CA THR A 159 -0.94 -3.96 15.47
C THR A 159 0.51 -3.65 15.11
N CYS A 160 0.79 -2.55 14.38
CA CYS A 160 2.16 -2.13 14.09
C CYS A 160 2.97 -1.83 15.35
N GLN A 161 2.37 -1.16 16.35
CA GLN A 161 3.00 -0.87 17.64
C GLN A 161 3.27 -2.16 18.45
N GLN A 162 2.30 -3.07 18.53
CA GLN A 162 2.44 -4.37 19.20
C GLN A 162 3.54 -5.22 18.54
N ASN A 163 3.62 -5.15 17.21
CA ASN A 163 4.68 -5.78 16.44
C ASN A 163 6.03 -5.06 16.55
N ARG A 164 6.13 -3.94 17.30
CA ARG A 164 7.36 -3.15 17.43
C ARG A 164 7.96 -2.80 16.07
N LEU A 165 7.13 -2.41 15.12
CA LEU A 165 7.58 -1.96 13.81
C LEU A 165 8.31 -0.61 13.97
N ARG A 166 9.50 -0.47 13.37
CA ARG A 166 10.28 0.77 13.43
C ARG A 166 9.83 1.76 12.36
N TYR A 167 9.50 2.99 12.78
CA TYR A 167 9.12 4.10 11.90
C TYR A 167 9.02 5.40 12.69
N ARG A 168 9.29 6.54 12.04
CA ARG A 168 9.04 7.89 12.58
C ARG A 168 7.72 8.48 12.10
N TYR A 169 7.40 8.31 10.81
CA TYR A 169 6.26 8.95 10.15
C TYR A 169 5.22 7.95 9.66
N VAL A 170 3.94 8.27 9.89
CA VAL A 170 2.78 7.62 9.25
C VAL A 170 2.34 8.46 8.05
N LEU A 171 2.19 7.82 6.88
CA LEU A 171 1.71 8.48 5.66
C LEU A 171 0.30 8.02 5.31
N ALA A 172 -0.57 8.97 4.98
CA ALA A 172 -1.93 8.66 4.53
C ALA A 172 -2.51 9.79 3.66
N ASP A 173 -3.53 9.45 2.88
CA ASP A 173 -4.26 10.43 2.07
C ASP A 173 -5.22 11.29 2.91
N SER A 174 -5.98 12.16 2.22
CA SER A 174 -6.91 13.07 2.89
C SER A 174 -8.11 12.39 3.53
N TRP A 175 -8.46 11.16 3.11
CA TRP A 175 -9.56 10.39 3.70
C TRP A 175 -9.26 10.02 5.16
N PHE A 176 -7.98 9.79 5.47
CA PHE A 176 -7.51 9.39 6.79
C PHE A 176 -7.05 10.55 7.69
N SER A 177 -7.24 11.80 7.25
CA SER A 177 -6.93 13.02 8.01
C SER A 177 -7.95 13.37 9.11
N ALA A 178 -8.68 12.38 9.64
CA ALA A 178 -9.63 12.58 10.73
C ALA A 178 -8.92 12.93 12.04
N LYS A 179 -9.51 13.83 12.86
CA LYS A 179 -8.87 14.30 14.11
C LYS A 179 -8.48 13.15 15.03
N GLU A 180 -9.34 12.12 15.12
CA GLU A 180 -9.13 10.96 15.98
C GLU A 180 -7.92 10.14 15.53
N ASN A 181 -7.62 10.08 14.23
CA ASN A 181 -6.41 9.41 13.74
C ASN A 181 -5.16 10.20 14.09
N LEU A 182 -5.19 11.52 13.87
CA LEU A 182 -4.04 12.40 14.09
C LEU A 182 -3.68 12.49 15.58
N LEU A 183 -4.70 12.57 16.45
CA LEU A 183 -4.54 12.46 17.90
C LEU A 183 -3.93 11.11 18.27
N PHE A 184 -4.48 10.02 17.74
CA PHE A 184 -4.00 8.67 18.04
C PHE A 184 -2.52 8.48 17.66
N ILE A 185 -2.13 8.91 16.45
CA ILE A 185 -0.74 8.80 15.99
C ILE A 185 0.21 9.61 16.89
N ARG A 186 -0.14 10.86 17.21
CA ARG A 186 0.76 11.76 17.94
C ARG A 186 0.79 11.49 19.44
N GLN A 187 -0.37 11.29 20.07
CA GLN A 187 -0.50 11.24 21.52
C GLN A 187 -0.40 9.82 22.07
N ASP A 188 -1.01 8.83 21.41
CA ASP A 188 -1.01 7.44 21.89
C ASP A 188 0.22 6.68 21.39
N LEU A 189 0.55 6.78 20.11
CA LEU A 189 1.70 6.06 19.53
C LEU A 189 3.04 6.79 19.71
N LYS A 190 3.00 8.09 20.05
CA LYS A 190 4.18 8.98 20.09
C LYS A 190 4.96 9.00 18.77
N LYS A 191 4.26 8.95 17.64
CA LYS A 191 4.83 9.01 16.28
C LYS A 191 4.41 10.31 15.59
N HIS A 192 5.05 10.61 14.46
CA HIS A 192 4.65 11.73 13.61
C HIS A 192 3.78 11.23 12.46
N PHE A 193 3.00 12.13 11.87
CA PHE A 193 2.28 11.89 10.63
C PHE A 193 2.65 12.94 9.58
N ILE A 194 2.54 12.54 8.31
CA ILE A 194 2.41 13.45 7.17
C ILE A 194 1.20 12.99 6.38
N VAL A 195 0.15 13.82 6.35
CA VAL A 195 -1.12 13.48 5.69
C VAL A 195 -1.56 14.56 4.73
N ALA A 196 -2.24 14.17 3.65
CA ALA A 196 -2.95 15.15 2.83
C ALA A 196 -4.17 15.73 3.57
N LEU A 197 -4.53 16.95 3.22
CA LEU A 197 -5.71 17.65 3.72
C LEU A 197 -6.61 18.05 2.56
N LYS A 198 -7.93 18.04 2.81
CA LYS A 198 -8.89 18.69 1.91
C LYS A 198 -8.73 20.20 1.99
N SER A 199 -8.97 20.89 0.87
CA SER A 199 -8.90 22.36 0.75
C SER A 199 -9.77 23.12 1.75
N ASN A 200 -10.89 22.53 2.17
CA ASN A 200 -11.79 23.11 3.17
C ASN A 200 -11.41 22.83 4.63
N ARG A 201 -10.23 22.26 4.90
CA ARG A 201 -9.77 22.03 6.28
C ARG A 201 -9.57 23.36 7.00
N THR A 202 -10.05 23.45 8.24
CA THR A 202 -9.98 24.68 9.04
C THR A 202 -8.82 24.67 10.02
N VAL A 203 -8.08 25.78 10.07
CA VAL A 203 -6.86 25.97 10.85
C VAL A 203 -6.81 27.36 11.49
N ALA A 204 -6.11 27.48 12.63
CA ALA A 204 -5.77 28.73 13.28
C ALA A 204 -4.27 29.00 13.09
N LEU A 205 -3.88 30.26 12.85
CA LEU A 205 -2.49 30.63 12.54
C LEU A 205 -1.67 31.01 13.78
N SER A 206 -2.35 31.19 14.92
CA SER A 206 -1.70 31.48 16.20
C SER A 206 -2.40 30.74 17.35
N PRO A 207 -1.70 30.55 18.50
CA PRO A 207 -2.33 30.05 19.72
C PRO A 207 -3.52 30.91 20.16
N GLN A 208 -3.42 32.23 19.98
CA GLN A 208 -4.47 33.20 20.30
C GLN A 208 -5.69 33.00 19.40
N ASP A 209 -5.51 32.82 18.10
CA ASP A 209 -6.61 32.54 17.17
C ASP A 209 -7.34 31.26 17.55
N LYS A 210 -6.59 30.21 17.88
CA LYS A 210 -7.16 28.95 18.35
C LYS A 210 -7.98 29.14 19.63
N ALA A 211 -7.45 29.87 20.61
CA ALA A 211 -8.11 30.13 21.89
C ALA A 211 -9.42 30.90 21.71
N HIS A 212 -9.45 31.88 20.79
CA HIS A 212 -10.65 32.67 20.47
C HIS A 212 -11.56 32.00 19.42
N GLY A 213 -11.28 30.77 19.01
CA GLY A 213 -12.09 30.06 18.01
C GLY A 213 -12.01 30.64 16.59
N ARG A 214 -11.00 31.45 16.29
CA ARG A 214 -10.76 32.02 14.95
C ARG A 214 -10.06 30.99 14.07
N PHE A 215 -10.83 30.39 13.16
CA PHE A 215 -10.32 29.42 12.19
C PHE A 215 -10.63 29.87 10.76
N VAL A 216 -9.65 29.70 9.88
CA VAL A 216 -9.75 29.96 8.43
C VAL A 216 -9.55 28.67 7.65
N ARG A 217 -9.95 28.64 6.39
CA ARG A 217 -9.72 27.47 5.54
C ARG A 217 -8.27 27.45 5.06
N ILE A 218 -7.73 26.25 4.85
CA ILE A 218 -6.35 26.08 4.39
C ILE A 218 -6.14 26.62 2.96
N ASP A 219 -7.18 26.58 2.12
CA ASP A 219 -7.15 27.12 0.76
C ASP A 219 -7.25 28.64 0.68
N THR A 220 -7.53 29.33 1.79
CA THR A 220 -7.55 30.80 1.87
C THR A 220 -6.28 31.38 2.46
N LEU A 221 -5.30 30.54 2.84
CA LEU A 221 -4.02 31.01 3.38
C LEU A 221 -3.17 31.63 2.27
N ASP A 222 -2.31 32.57 2.66
CA ASP A 222 -1.23 33.02 1.80
C ASP A 222 -0.11 31.97 1.76
N TRP A 223 0.26 31.58 0.55
CA TRP A 223 1.24 30.57 0.23
C TRP A 223 2.32 31.13 -0.72
N SER A 224 2.51 32.45 -0.68
CA SER A 224 3.54 33.18 -1.43
C SER A 224 4.95 32.76 -1.01
N ALA A 225 5.16 32.44 0.27
CA ALA A 225 6.41 31.93 0.78
C ALA A 225 6.58 30.42 0.49
N PRO A 226 7.81 29.96 0.14
CA PRO A 226 8.08 28.54 -0.10
C PRO A 226 8.20 27.72 1.20
N THR A 227 8.06 28.37 2.37
CA THR A 227 8.26 27.73 3.67
C THR A 227 6.96 27.14 4.22
N PRO A 228 7.05 26.01 4.95
CA PRO A 228 5.89 25.48 5.67
C PRO A 228 5.35 26.48 6.71
N VAL A 229 4.04 26.53 6.86
CA VAL A 229 3.33 27.41 7.81
C VAL A 229 2.99 26.64 9.07
N THR A 230 3.42 27.12 10.25
CA THR A 230 2.97 26.54 11.52
C THR A 230 1.53 26.96 11.81
N ALA A 231 0.65 26.00 12.06
CA ALA A 231 -0.76 26.26 12.34
C ALA A 231 -1.40 25.18 13.22
N TRP A 232 -2.61 25.44 13.72
CA TRP A 232 -3.39 24.51 14.52
C TRP A 232 -4.64 24.06 13.77
N ILE A 233 -4.69 22.78 13.41
CA ILE A 233 -5.91 22.19 12.85
C ILE A 233 -7.01 22.19 13.92
N LYS A 234 -8.23 22.59 13.54
CA LYS A 234 -9.38 22.61 14.44
C LYS A 234 -9.59 21.24 15.10
N GLY A 235 -9.59 21.24 16.44
CA GLY A 235 -9.75 20.04 17.27
C GLY A 235 -8.45 19.32 17.64
N LEU A 236 -7.28 19.75 17.15
CA LEU A 236 -5.98 19.23 17.60
C LEU A 236 -5.39 20.13 18.71
N PRO A 237 -4.83 19.54 19.78
CA PRO A 237 -4.23 20.30 20.88
C PRO A 237 -2.83 20.85 20.53
N PHE A 238 -2.13 20.28 19.55
CA PHE A 238 -0.77 20.64 19.14
C PHE A 238 -0.76 21.35 17.76
N PRO A 239 0.29 22.14 17.47
CA PRO A 239 0.53 22.69 16.13
C PRO A 239 1.03 21.63 15.15
N VAL A 240 0.92 21.94 13.86
CA VAL A 240 1.47 21.18 12.72
C VAL A 240 2.13 22.15 11.74
N LEU A 241 3.08 21.65 10.95
CA LEU A 241 3.54 22.33 9.74
C LEU A 241 2.56 22.04 8.61
N LEU A 242 2.05 23.08 7.97
CA LEU A 242 1.25 22.99 6.76
C LEU A 242 2.13 23.33 5.56
N HIS A 243 1.99 22.55 4.49
CA HIS A 243 2.74 22.76 3.26
C HIS A 243 1.83 22.65 2.04
N ARG A 244 2.04 23.49 1.02
CA ARG A 244 1.27 23.45 -0.23
C ARG A 244 2.19 23.03 -1.36
N CYS A 245 1.94 21.83 -1.90
CA CYS A 245 2.58 21.37 -3.12
C CYS A 245 1.73 21.74 -4.33
N ILE A 246 2.37 22.25 -5.37
CA ILE A 246 1.77 22.45 -6.70
C ILE A 246 2.40 21.41 -7.62
N PHE A 247 1.58 20.66 -8.33
CA PHE A 247 2.05 19.68 -9.31
C PHE A 247 1.38 19.92 -10.65
N THR A 248 2.13 19.73 -11.73
CA THR A 248 1.61 19.84 -13.09
C THR A 248 1.19 18.45 -13.57
N ASN A 249 -0.07 18.35 -13.99
CA ASN A 249 -0.62 17.15 -14.61
C ASN A 249 -0.13 17.03 -16.05
N LYS A 250 -0.38 15.87 -16.68
CA LYS A 250 0.03 15.62 -18.09
C LYS A 250 -0.69 16.48 -19.12
N ASP A 251 -1.80 17.09 -18.75
CA ASP A 251 -2.63 17.98 -19.55
C ASP A 251 -2.32 19.47 -19.28
N ASP A 252 -1.15 19.76 -18.70
CA ASP A 252 -0.70 21.09 -18.26
C ASP A 252 -1.58 21.76 -17.20
N SER A 253 -2.62 21.08 -16.69
CA SER A 253 -3.40 21.56 -15.55
C SER A 253 -2.57 21.47 -14.26
N THR A 254 -2.78 22.40 -13.34
CA THR A 254 -2.12 22.36 -12.03
C THR A 254 -3.05 21.75 -10.98
N GLY A 255 -2.51 20.81 -10.21
CA GLY A 255 -3.13 20.27 -9.01
C GLY A 255 -2.50 20.88 -7.76
N ILE A 256 -3.31 21.04 -6.71
CA ILE A 256 -2.85 21.52 -5.41
C ILE A 256 -3.02 20.40 -4.39
N LEU A 257 -1.95 20.14 -3.65
CA LEU A 257 -1.94 19.21 -2.54
C LEU A 257 -1.55 19.95 -1.26
N TYR A 258 -2.43 19.93 -0.27
CA TYR A 258 -2.15 20.44 1.06
C TYR A 258 -1.68 19.30 1.95
N LEU A 259 -0.55 19.48 2.62
CA LEU A 259 0.02 18.52 3.55
C LEU A 259 0.04 19.08 4.96
N ALA A 260 -0.13 18.21 5.95
CA ALA A 260 0.10 18.51 7.35
C ALA A 260 1.11 17.53 7.94
N CYS A 261 2.17 18.08 8.53
CA CYS A 261 3.19 17.33 9.27
C CYS A 261 3.14 17.69 10.76
N SER A 262 3.06 16.69 11.62
CA SER A 262 3.13 16.91 13.08
C SER A 262 4.54 17.13 13.63
N ASP A 263 5.56 16.98 12.79
CA ASP A 263 6.93 17.30 13.13
C ASP A 263 7.22 18.76 12.77
N LEU A 264 7.69 19.55 13.73
CA LEU A 264 7.96 20.98 13.55
C LEU A 264 9.39 21.25 13.12
N ASP A 265 10.25 20.24 13.17
CA ASP A 265 11.66 20.36 12.81
C ASP A 265 12.03 19.23 11.84
N PRO A 266 11.65 19.36 10.55
CA PRO A 266 12.06 18.42 9.52
C PRO A 266 13.54 18.66 9.20
N HIS A 267 14.44 18.19 10.08
CA HIS A 267 15.87 18.11 9.80
C HIS A 267 16.14 17.25 8.55
N GLU A 268 16.96 17.76 7.62
CA GLU A 268 17.50 17.14 6.39
C GLU A 268 16.51 16.56 5.34
N ASP A 269 15.30 16.15 5.73
CA ASP A 269 14.30 15.56 4.85
C ASP A 269 13.22 16.58 4.46
N ALA A 270 13.15 16.94 3.18
CA ALA A 270 12.04 17.75 2.68
C ALA A 270 10.72 16.99 2.89
N LEU A 271 9.74 17.64 3.52
CA LEU A 271 8.40 17.12 3.81
C LEU A 271 7.77 16.45 2.57
N GLU A 272 7.97 17.06 1.40
CA GLU A 272 7.55 16.52 0.11
C GLU A 272 8.22 15.19 -0.24
N THR A 273 9.54 15.08 -0.06
CA THR A 273 10.32 13.86 -0.32
C THR A 273 9.83 12.68 0.51
N ILE A 274 9.54 12.92 1.80
CA ILE A 274 8.97 11.87 2.66
C ILE A 274 7.58 11.50 2.14
N TYR A 275 6.73 12.49 1.86
CA TYR A 275 5.36 12.22 1.41
C TYR A 275 5.29 11.54 0.04
N GLN A 276 6.25 11.79 -0.85
CA GLN A 276 6.38 11.09 -2.14
C GLN A 276 6.52 9.57 -1.98
N LYS A 277 7.10 9.08 -0.86
CA LYS A 277 7.13 7.65 -0.55
C LYS A 277 5.72 7.02 -0.53
N ARG A 278 4.66 7.81 -0.26
CA ARG A 278 3.25 7.35 -0.31
C ARG A 278 2.89 6.72 -1.66
N TRP A 279 3.46 7.20 -2.77
CA TRP A 279 3.18 6.68 -4.12
C TRP A 279 3.40 5.16 -4.25
N LYS A 280 4.27 4.59 -3.40
CA LYS A 280 4.52 3.14 -3.36
C LYS A 280 3.26 2.32 -3.07
N VAL A 281 2.27 2.88 -2.37
CA VAL A 281 0.98 2.19 -2.15
C VAL A 281 0.19 2.02 -3.44
N GLU A 282 0.25 3.00 -4.35
CA GLU A 282 -0.42 2.94 -5.65
C GLU A 282 0.27 1.94 -6.57
N VAL A 283 1.61 1.89 -6.54
CA VAL A 283 2.41 0.87 -7.23
C VAL A 283 2.03 -0.52 -6.73
N PHE A 284 1.94 -0.72 -5.42
CA PHE A 284 1.53 -1.99 -4.85
C PHE A 284 0.09 -2.37 -5.22
N HIS A 285 -0.86 -1.43 -5.19
CA HIS A 285 -2.23 -1.67 -5.65
C HIS A 285 -2.27 -2.11 -7.13
N LYS A 286 -1.41 -1.52 -7.98
CA LYS A 286 -1.27 -1.94 -9.37
C LYS A 286 -0.72 -3.37 -9.48
N THR A 287 0.30 -3.72 -8.69
CA THR A 287 0.84 -5.09 -8.60
C THR A 287 -0.23 -6.07 -8.14
N LEU A 288 -0.98 -5.73 -7.10
CA LEU A 288 -2.02 -6.57 -6.51
C LEU A 288 -3.14 -6.87 -7.52
N LYS A 289 -3.61 -5.85 -8.26
CA LYS A 289 -4.67 -6.00 -9.26
C LYS A 289 -4.20 -6.70 -10.54
N SER A 290 -3.03 -6.33 -11.05
CA SER A 290 -2.54 -6.78 -12.37
C SER A 290 -1.74 -8.09 -12.32
N HIS A 291 -0.98 -8.31 -11.24
CA HIS A 291 0.01 -9.39 -11.17
C HIS A 291 -0.31 -10.45 -10.12
N ALA A 292 -1.03 -10.10 -9.05
CA ALA A 292 -1.40 -11.05 -8.01
C ALA A 292 -2.87 -11.51 -8.06
N ALA A 293 -3.55 -11.31 -9.20
CA ALA A 293 -4.86 -11.86 -9.50
C ALA A 293 -5.99 -11.52 -8.50
N LEU A 294 -5.90 -10.41 -7.75
CA LEU A 294 -6.95 -9.95 -6.82
C LEU A 294 -8.34 -9.92 -7.49
N ALA A 295 -8.40 -9.41 -8.72
CA ALA A 295 -9.63 -9.29 -9.49
C ALA A 295 -10.20 -10.63 -10.00
N LYS A 296 -9.39 -11.69 -10.10
CA LYS A 296 -9.73 -12.90 -10.87
C LYS A 296 -10.47 -13.99 -10.07
N SER A 297 -10.60 -13.83 -8.75
CA SER A 297 -11.36 -14.80 -7.94
C SER A 297 -12.83 -14.85 -8.34
N ARG A 298 -13.34 -16.06 -8.63
CA ARG A 298 -14.76 -16.37 -8.85
C ARG A 298 -15.46 -16.96 -7.61
N THR A 299 -14.82 -16.82 -6.45
CA THR A 299 -15.32 -17.37 -5.18
C THR A 299 -16.63 -16.70 -4.74
N LYS A 300 -17.55 -17.50 -4.18
CA LYS A 300 -18.89 -17.04 -3.77
C LYS A 300 -19.06 -16.89 -2.25
N ARG A 301 -18.29 -17.63 -1.45
CA ARG A 301 -18.37 -17.61 0.02
C ARG A 301 -17.44 -16.53 0.57
N VAL A 302 -17.88 -15.83 1.62
CA VAL A 302 -17.10 -14.76 2.26
C VAL A 302 -15.71 -15.23 2.69
N ARG A 303 -15.61 -16.44 3.26
CA ARG A 303 -14.33 -17.04 3.67
C ARG A 303 -13.38 -17.20 2.48
N THR A 304 -13.85 -17.80 1.40
CA THR A 304 -13.00 -18.09 0.23
C THR A 304 -12.64 -16.82 -0.54
N GLN A 305 -13.50 -15.81 -0.51
CA GLN A 305 -13.21 -14.46 -1.00
C GLN A 305 -12.11 -13.79 -0.17
N SER A 306 -12.21 -13.83 1.16
CA SER A 306 -11.21 -13.22 2.06
C SER A 306 -9.86 -13.91 1.98
N ASN A 307 -9.84 -15.25 1.97
CA ASN A 307 -8.62 -16.04 1.80
C ASN A 307 -7.96 -15.79 0.44
N HIS A 308 -8.73 -15.57 -0.63
CA HIS A 308 -8.16 -15.16 -1.92
C HIS A 308 -7.45 -13.81 -1.83
N VAL A 309 -8.02 -12.83 -1.13
CA VAL A 309 -7.36 -11.53 -0.92
C VAL A 309 -6.05 -11.68 -0.18
N PHE A 310 -6.03 -12.49 0.89
CA PHE A 310 -4.80 -12.82 1.61
C PHE A 310 -3.74 -13.41 0.68
N MET A 311 -4.09 -14.42 -0.10
CA MET A 311 -3.15 -15.07 -1.03
C MET A 311 -2.64 -14.09 -2.10
N ALA A 312 -3.48 -13.18 -2.58
CA ALA A 312 -3.09 -12.14 -3.51
C ALA A 312 -2.10 -11.14 -2.87
N LEU A 313 -2.33 -10.72 -1.62
CA LEU A 313 -1.40 -9.86 -0.88
C LEU A 313 -0.04 -10.53 -0.69
N TYR A 314 -0.03 -11.80 -0.28
CA TYR A 314 1.20 -12.55 -0.10
C TYR A 314 1.95 -12.79 -1.42
N ALA A 315 1.23 -13.07 -2.51
CA ALA A 315 1.83 -13.20 -3.84
C ALA A 315 2.42 -11.87 -4.33
N ALA A 316 1.74 -10.74 -4.12
CA ALA A 316 2.27 -9.42 -4.45
C ALA A 316 3.57 -9.13 -3.68
N PHE A 317 3.59 -9.37 -2.37
CA PHE A 317 4.79 -9.29 -1.55
C PHE A 317 5.93 -10.19 -2.06
N SER A 318 5.62 -11.45 -2.39
CA SER A 318 6.62 -12.40 -2.85
C SER A 318 7.29 -11.94 -4.15
N LEU A 319 6.52 -11.31 -5.05
CA LEU A 319 7.04 -10.73 -6.29
C LEU A 319 7.97 -9.54 -6.02
N GLU A 320 7.58 -8.62 -5.13
CA GLU A 320 8.42 -7.49 -4.72
C GLU A 320 9.73 -7.98 -4.06
N TRP A 321 9.65 -8.98 -3.19
CA TRP A 321 10.83 -9.52 -2.51
C TRP A 321 11.79 -10.24 -3.47
N LEU A 322 11.27 -11.02 -4.40
CA LEU A 322 12.07 -11.67 -5.43
C LEU A 322 12.72 -10.66 -6.37
N HIS A 323 12.03 -9.55 -6.70
CA HIS A 323 12.60 -8.46 -7.48
C HIS A 323 13.89 -7.94 -6.85
N ILE A 324 13.88 -7.71 -5.53
CA ILE A 324 15.02 -7.18 -4.78
C ILE A 324 16.16 -8.21 -4.71
N LYS A 325 15.86 -9.46 -4.36
CA LYS A 325 16.90 -10.52 -4.28
C LYS A 325 17.57 -10.79 -5.62
N GLN A 326 16.84 -10.70 -6.72
CA GLN A 326 17.34 -11.02 -8.06
C GLN A 326 17.77 -9.79 -8.86
N ARG A 327 17.58 -8.57 -8.35
CA ARG A 327 17.75 -7.29 -9.09
C ARG A 327 17.04 -7.28 -10.46
N MET A 328 15.90 -7.99 -10.58
CA MET A 328 15.14 -8.13 -11.84
C MET A 328 13.71 -7.64 -11.66
N ASN A 329 13.25 -6.66 -12.45
CA ASN A 329 11.88 -6.11 -12.38
C ASN A 329 10.81 -7.23 -12.30
N PRO A 330 9.72 -7.08 -11.50
CA PRO A 330 8.63 -8.06 -11.40
C PRO A 330 8.10 -8.59 -12.74
N PHE A 331 8.05 -7.76 -13.79
CA PHE A 331 7.68 -8.19 -15.13
C PHE A 331 8.68 -9.20 -15.72
N ALA A 332 9.98 -8.91 -15.63
CA ALA A 332 11.04 -9.79 -16.13
C ALA A 332 11.10 -11.10 -15.34
N LEU A 333 10.91 -11.05 -14.03
CA LEU A 333 10.83 -12.23 -13.17
C LEU A 333 9.65 -13.12 -13.56
N ARG A 334 8.45 -12.55 -13.72
CA ARG A 334 7.27 -13.29 -14.14
C ARG A 334 7.48 -13.94 -15.50
N SER A 335 8.00 -13.20 -16.49
CA SER A 335 8.31 -13.74 -17.81
C SER A 335 9.32 -14.89 -17.74
N LYS A 336 10.36 -14.77 -16.91
CA LYS A 336 11.37 -15.83 -16.72
C LYS A 336 10.77 -17.10 -16.10
N LEU A 337 9.95 -16.95 -15.06
CA LEU A 337 9.23 -18.07 -14.44
C LEU A 337 8.26 -18.73 -15.43
N TYR A 338 7.52 -17.93 -16.19
CA TYR A 338 6.55 -18.41 -17.16
C TYR A 338 7.23 -19.16 -18.32
N LEU A 339 8.35 -18.64 -18.84
CA LEU A 339 9.15 -19.29 -19.87
C LEU A 339 9.71 -20.64 -19.39
N LYS A 340 10.22 -20.70 -18.16
CA LYS A 340 10.67 -21.98 -17.58
C LYS A 340 9.52 -22.98 -17.43
N ALA A 341 8.36 -22.53 -16.94
CA ALA A 341 7.18 -23.38 -16.82
C ALA A 341 6.70 -23.90 -18.17
N ILE A 342 6.66 -23.06 -19.21
CA ILE A 342 6.30 -23.47 -20.58
C ILE A 342 7.29 -24.49 -21.12
N ARG A 343 8.61 -24.28 -20.96
CA ARG A 343 9.63 -25.23 -21.41
C ARG A 343 9.44 -26.59 -20.75
N HIS A 344 9.29 -26.61 -19.43
CA HIS A 344 9.08 -27.86 -18.70
C HIS A 344 7.76 -28.55 -19.11
N ALA A 345 6.68 -27.80 -19.29
CA ALA A 345 5.41 -28.35 -19.76
C ALA A 345 5.51 -28.93 -21.17
N PHE A 346 6.29 -28.29 -22.05
CA PHE A 346 6.54 -28.77 -23.40
C PHE A 346 7.41 -30.03 -23.40
N GLU A 347 8.45 -30.08 -22.57
CA GLU A 347 9.29 -31.28 -22.39
C GLU A 347 8.46 -32.47 -21.92
N GLU A 348 7.55 -32.28 -20.95
CA GLU A 348 6.62 -33.34 -20.52
C GLU A 348 5.65 -33.75 -21.63
N LEU A 349 5.13 -32.80 -22.42
CA LEU A 349 4.29 -33.14 -23.57
C LEU A 349 5.06 -33.97 -24.62
N GLN A 350 6.34 -33.68 -24.86
CA GLN A 350 7.16 -34.47 -25.78
C GLN A 350 7.37 -35.90 -25.27
N LYS A 351 7.61 -36.09 -23.97
CA LYS A 351 7.69 -37.42 -23.36
C LYS A 351 6.38 -38.20 -23.52
N LEU A 352 5.24 -37.55 -23.27
CA LEU A 352 3.91 -38.17 -23.44
C LEU A 352 3.57 -38.50 -24.89
N LYS A 353 4.12 -37.77 -25.86
CA LYS A 353 3.95 -38.08 -27.30
C LYS A 353 4.87 -39.20 -27.80
N ALA A 354 5.98 -39.42 -27.09
CA ALA A 354 6.95 -40.45 -27.41
C ALA A 354 6.66 -41.79 -26.69
N ALA A 355 5.75 -41.78 -25.72
CA ALA A 355 5.13 -42.97 -25.10
C ALA A 355 3.90 -43.39 -25.90
#